data_AF-W4GZC1-F1
#
_entry.id   AF-W4GZC1-F1
#
_cell.length_a   1.000
_cell.length_b   1.000
_cell.length_c   1.000
_cell.angle_alpha   90.00
_cell.angle_beta   90.00
_cell.angle_gamma   90.00
#
_symmetry.space_group_name_H-M   'P 1'
#
loop_
_entity.id
_entity.type
_entity.pdbx_description
1 polymer ?
#
loop_
_entity_poly.entity_id
_entity_poly.type
_entity_poly.pdbx_seq_one_letter_code
_entity_poly.pdbx_strand_id
1 'polypeptide(L)'
;MSLCAGVMPDGTSRFSINGQPLYHFMGCSTFSEYSVIAEISAAKIDPSAPLDTMCLFGCGISTGFGAVFNTTKVEPGSSVAVFGIGAVGLAVIQAAKQAGASRIFAIDPNPTKFRMATQLGATDCIDPTASDTPIQQILVETTKWGVDYTYDCTGNTEVMRAALEASHRGWGESCVIGVAAAGHEIQTRPFQLITGRTWKGTAFGGYKSRTQVPQLVKQSMEGKLPIGMLFSTNTTYWALYIYIYLFLVDHFITHKFQGVDAINDAIKALKSGNCLRAVVTY
;
A
#
# COMPACT_ATOMS: atom_id res chain seq x y z
N MET A 1 -8.83 23.77 -5.68
CA MET A 1 -7.38 23.78 -5.95
C MET A 1 -7.00 22.36 -6.33
N SER A 2 -6.78 22.08 -7.62
CA SER A 2 -6.59 20.71 -8.11
C SER A 2 -5.10 20.34 -8.01
N LEU A 3 -4.77 19.28 -7.27
CA LEU A 3 -3.45 18.65 -7.28
C LEU A 3 -3.00 18.26 -8.71
N CYS A 4 -3.95 18.13 -9.63
CA CYS A 4 -3.72 17.76 -11.03
C CYS A 4 -3.35 18.94 -11.94
N ALA A 5 -3.43 20.19 -11.47
CA ALA A 5 -3.08 21.37 -12.29
C ALA A 5 -1.56 21.58 -12.42
N GLY A 6 -0.76 20.89 -11.60
CA GLY A 6 0.71 20.94 -11.67
C GLY A 6 1.32 22.26 -11.19
N VAL A 7 0.62 23.03 -10.36
CA VAL A 7 1.07 24.32 -9.85
C VAL A 7 0.85 24.45 -8.35
N MET A 8 1.49 25.44 -7.73
CA MET A 8 1.30 25.80 -6.32
C MET A 8 -0.10 26.37 -6.08
N PRO A 9 -0.53 26.53 -4.81
CA PRO A 9 -1.80 27.16 -4.47
C PRO A 9 -2.09 28.52 -5.10
N ASP A 10 -1.04 29.29 -5.39
CA ASP A 10 -1.15 30.60 -6.05
C ASP A 10 -1.24 30.52 -7.59
N GLY A 11 -1.31 29.31 -8.16
CA GLY A 11 -1.41 29.08 -9.59
C GLY A 11 -0.08 29.13 -10.35
N THR A 12 1.06 29.25 -9.66
CA THR A 12 2.38 29.40 -10.28
C THR A 12 3.30 28.20 -10.01
N SER A 13 4.37 28.04 -10.81
CA SER A 13 5.41 27.05 -10.54
C SER A 13 6.57 27.62 -9.71
N ARG A 14 7.40 26.73 -9.17
CA ARG A 14 8.67 27.03 -8.50
C ARG A 14 9.87 26.41 -9.21
N PHE A 15 9.63 25.64 -10.26
CA PHE A 15 10.67 24.99 -11.05
C PHE A 15 10.75 25.63 -12.42
N SER A 16 11.97 25.80 -12.92
CA SER A 16 12.24 26.21 -14.29
C SER A 16 13.55 25.61 -14.80
N ILE A 17 13.64 25.41 -16.11
CA ILE A 17 14.89 25.10 -16.81
C ILE A 17 15.05 26.14 -17.90
N ASN A 18 16.19 26.86 -17.92
CA ASN A 18 16.48 27.90 -18.90
C ASN A 18 15.35 28.95 -19.04
N GLY A 19 14.75 29.33 -17.91
CA GLY A 19 13.64 30.29 -17.85
C GLY A 19 12.27 29.74 -18.26
N GLN A 20 12.18 28.49 -18.74
CA GLN A 20 10.92 27.83 -19.05
C GLN A 20 10.34 27.15 -17.79
N PRO A 21 9.09 27.44 -17.39
CA PRO A 21 8.48 26.80 -16.22
C PRO A 21 8.34 25.29 -16.40
N LEU A 22 8.66 24.54 -15.36
CA LEU A 22 8.32 23.13 -15.24
C LEU A 22 7.14 22.98 -14.27
N TYR A 23 6.23 22.05 -14.52
CA TYR A 23 5.12 21.82 -13.60
C TYR A 23 5.56 21.02 -12.37
N HIS A 24 4.87 21.28 -11.26
CA HIS A 24 4.88 20.42 -10.09
C HIS A 24 4.11 19.13 -10.35
N PHE A 25 4.39 18.09 -9.56
CA PHE A 25 3.64 16.85 -9.58
C PHE A 25 3.11 16.53 -8.19
N MET A 26 1.79 16.29 -8.10
CA MET A 26 1.06 15.96 -6.86
C MET A 26 1.32 16.92 -5.67
N GLY A 27 1.76 18.15 -5.95
CA GLY A 27 2.12 19.12 -4.92
C GLY A 27 3.33 18.72 -4.05
N CYS A 28 4.16 17.78 -4.51
CA CYS A 28 5.35 17.32 -3.80
C CYS A 28 6.65 17.37 -4.63
N SER A 29 6.61 16.92 -5.89
CA SER A 29 7.73 17.00 -6.84
C SER A 29 9.07 16.49 -6.28
N THR A 30 9.08 15.29 -5.71
CA THR A 30 10.19 14.76 -4.89
C THR A 30 11.37 14.19 -5.69
N PHE A 31 11.38 14.33 -7.02
CA PHE A 31 12.49 13.91 -7.90
C PHE A 31 13.42 15.09 -8.19
N SER A 32 13.93 15.68 -7.12
CA SER A 32 14.82 16.85 -7.11
C SER A 32 15.48 16.93 -5.73
N GLU A 33 16.72 17.42 -5.66
CA GLU A 33 17.43 17.64 -4.39
C GLU A 33 16.70 18.66 -3.49
N TYR A 34 16.03 19.63 -4.11
CA TYR A 34 15.21 20.64 -3.43
C TYR A 34 13.81 20.70 -4.05
N SER A 35 12.80 20.89 -3.20
CA SER A 35 11.42 21.11 -3.64
C SER A 35 10.75 22.18 -2.78
N VAL A 36 9.75 22.84 -3.35
CA VAL A 36 8.89 23.81 -2.64
C VAL A 36 7.50 23.23 -2.57
N ILE A 37 7.00 23.05 -1.35
CA ILE A 37 5.67 22.50 -1.07
C ILE A 37 4.81 23.52 -0.32
N ALA A 38 3.50 23.36 -0.39
CA ALA A 38 2.59 24.12 0.46
C ALA A 38 2.75 23.65 1.92
N GLU A 39 2.65 24.58 2.87
CA GLU A 39 2.73 24.29 4.31
C GLU A 39 1.71 23.22 4.74
N ILE A 40 0.52 23.25 4.14
CA ILE A 40 -0.56 22.28 4.38
C ILE A 40 -0.24 20.86 3.92
N SER A 41 0.83 20.66 3.15
CA SER A 41 1.32 19.36 2.66
C SER A 41 2.53 18.85 3.46
N ALA A 42 3.05 19.62 4.41
CA ALA A 42 4.26 19.29 5.17
C ALA A 42 3.92 18.60 6.50
N ALA A 43 4.27 17.33 6.64
CA ALA A 43 4.18 16.60 7.92
C ALA A 43 5.55 16.60 8.62
N LYS A 44 5.63 17.19 9.82
CA LYS A 44 6.85 17.21 10.63
C LYS A 44 7.01 15.88 11.37
N ILE A 45 8.11 15.17 11.12
CA ILE A 45 8.42 13.88 11.76
C ILE A 45 9.57 14.02 12.76
N ASP A 46 9.89 12.95 13.49
CA ASP A 46 11.02 12.90 14.41
C ASP A 46 12.34 13.08 13.63
N PRO A 47 13.22 14.03 14.04
CA PRO A 47 14.48 14.28 13.34
C PRO A 47 15.48 13.11 13.41
N SER A 48 15.30 12.16 14.33
CA SER A 48 16.11 10.95 14.43
C SER A 48 15.61 9.79 13.55
N ALA A 49 14.46 9.96 12.88
CA ALA A 49 13.87 8.90 12.07
C ALA A 49 14.71 8.63 10.80
N PRO A 50 14.93 7.35 10.43
CA PRO A 50 15.67 7.00 9.21
C PRO A 50 14.85 7.40 7.98
N LEU A 51 15.28 8.46 7.29
CA LEU A 51 14.52 9.07 6.19
C LEU A 51 14.39 8.14 4.97
N ASP A 52 15.38 7.28 4.75
CA ASP A 52 15.40 6.30 3.65
C ASP A 52 14.30 5.25 3.80
N THR A 53 13.92 4.90 5.02
CA THR A 53 12.77 4.01 5.30
C THR A 53 11.46 4.79 5.49
N MET A 54 11.49 5.93 6.19
CA MET A 54 10.26 6.68 6.51
C MET A 54 9.61 7.35 5.30
N CYS A 55 10.34 7.53 4.20
CA CYS A 55 9.79 8.05 2.94
C CYS A 55 8.57 7.26 2.43
N LEU A 56 8.46 5.98 2.81
CA LEU A 56 7.37 5.09 2.42
C LEU A 56 6.00 5.47 3.01
N PHE A 57 5.97 6.17 4.15
CA PHE A 57 4.73 6.63 4.78
C PHE A 57 4.08 7.80 4.04
N GLY A 58 4.74 8.39 3.05
CA GLY A 58 4.15 9.44 2.21
C GLY A 58 3.10 8.92 1.20
N CYS A 59 3.00 7.60 0.99
CA CYS A 59 2.09 7.03 -0.02
C CYS A 59 1.64 5.60 0.33
N GLY A 60 2.04 4.61 -0.47
CA GLY A 60 1.35 3.32 -0.56
C GLY A 60 1.30 2.48 0.72
N ILE A 61 2.29 2.60 1.61
CA ILE A 61 2.29 1.84 2.86
C ILE A 61 1.19 2.37 3.79
N SER A 62 1.18 3.67 4.05
CA SER A 62 0.11 4.34 4.80
C SER A 62 -1.26 4.07 4.18
N THR A 63 -1.36 4.07 2.85
CA THR A 63 -2.62 3.77 2.17
C THR A 63 -3.13 2.36 2.50
N GLY A 64 -2.29 1.34 2.40
CA GLY A 64 -2.70 -0.04 2.71
C GLY A 64 -3.05 -0.25 4.18
N PHE A 65 -2.23 0.28 5.09
CA PHE A 65 -2.51 0.22 6.54
C PHE A 65 -3.81 0.92 6.91
N GLY A 66 -4.01 2.12 6.39
CA GLY A 66 -5.19 2.91 6.70
C GLY A 66 -6.47 2.37 6.04
N ALA A 67 -6.36 1.69 4.89
CA ALA A 67 -7.50 1.00 4.29
C ALA A 67 -8.11 0.00 5.29
N VAL A 68 -7.28 -0.77 5.99
CA VAL A 68 -7.69 -1.74 7.01
C VAL A 68 -8.13 -1.05 8.31
N PHE A 69 -7.29 -0.19 8.89
CA PHE A 69 -7.54 0.34 10.23
C PHE A 69 -8.54 1.50 10.28
N ASN A 70 -8.65 2.29 9.21
CA ASN A 70 -9.49 3.49 9.19
C ASN A 70 -10.73 3.32 8.31
N THR A 71 -10.57 2.82 7.08
CA THR A 71 -11.66 2.80 6.09
C THR A 71 -12.67 1.68 6.37
N THR A 72 -12.21 0.44 6.48
CA THR A 72 -13.06 -0.74 6.71
C THR A 72 -13.11 -1.15 8.17
N LYS A 73 -12.07 -0.83 8.96
CA LYS A 73 -11.97 -1.14 10.40
C LYS A 73 -12.12 -2.64 10.69
N VAL A 74 -11.34 -3.45 9.96
CA VAL A 74 -11.36 -4.92 10.07
C VAL A 74 -11.37 -5.38 11.51
N GLU A 75 -12.33 -6.24 11.86
CA GLU A 75 -12.40 -6.83 13.19
C GLU A 75 -11.54 -8.10 13.32
N PRO A 76 -11.11 -8.42 14.56
CA PRO A 76 -10.50 -9.71 14.85
C PRO A 76 -11.42 -10.87 14.47
N GLY A 77 -10.85 -11.93 13.90
CA GLY A 77 -11.58 -13.12 13.45
C GLY A 77 -12.13 -13.03 12.03
N SER A 78 -12.20 -11.84 11.42
CA SER A 78 -12.72 -11.63 10.07
C SER A 78 -11.83 -12.26 8.99
N SER A 79 -12.43 -12.54 7.84
CA SER A 79 -11.76 -12.99 6.64
C SER A 79 -11.46 -11.82 5.70
N VAL A 80 -10.30 -11.83 5.04
CA VAL A 80 -9.82 -10.75 4.18
C VAL A 80 -9.32 -11.28 2.84
N ALA A 81 -9.66 -10.64 1.73
CA ALA A 81 -9.11 -10.94 0.41
C ALA A 81 -8.47 -9.70 -0.23
N VAL A 82 -7.23 -9.84 -0.68
CA VAL A 82 -6.42 -8.76 -1.24
C VAL A 82 -6.06 -9.07 -2.68
N PHE A 83 -6.58 -8.26 -3.59
CA PHE A 83 -6.33 -8.40 -5.02
C PHE A 83 -5.17 -7.47 -5.42
N GLY A 84 -4.06 -8.05 -5.88
CA GLY A 84 -2.83 -7.35 -6.25
C GLY A 84 -1.83 -7.27 -5.10
N ILE A 85 -0.72 -8.01 -5.23
CA ILE A 85 0.29 -8.21 -4.19
C ILE A 85 1.53 -7.35 -4.47
N GLY A 86 1.30 -6.07 -4.76
CA GLY A 86 2.32 -5.03 -4.75
C GLY A 86 2.54 -4.48 -3.33
N ALA A 87 3.30 -3.40 -3.18
CA ALA A 87 3.56 -2.82 -1.86
C ALA A 87 2.29 -2.39 -1.10
N VAL A 88 1.26 -1.90 -1.81
CA VAL A 88 -0.03 -1.54 -1.18
C VAL A 88 -0.75 -2.79 -0.68
N GLY A 89 -0.89 -3.82 -1.51
CA GLY A 89 -1.55 -5.07 -1.10
C GLY A 89 -0.81 -5.80 0.01
N LEU A 90 0.52 -5.81 -0.03
CA LEU A 90 1.34 -6.34 1.07
C LEU A 90 1.13 -5.56 2.38
N ALA A 91 0.98 -4.24 2.32
CA ALA A 91 0.63 -3.42 3.49
C ALA A 91 -0.79 -3.72 4.00
N VAL A 92 -1.77 -3.96 3.11
CA VAL A 92 -3.12 -4.42 3.50
C VAL A 92 -3.06 -5.79 4.20
N ILE A 93 -2.32 -6.75 3.65
CA ILE A 93 -2.15 -8.09 4.25
C ILE A 93 -1.55 -7.96 5.65
N GLN A 94 -0.48 -7.19 5.78
CA GLN A 94 0.20 -6.99 7.05
C GLN A 94 -0.71 -6.32 8.08
N ALA A 95 -1.47 -5.29 7.66
CA ALA A 95 -2.41 -4.60 8.52
C ALA A 95 -3.59 -5.51 8.92
N ALA A 96 -4.11 -6.32 8.00
CA ALA A 96 -5.18 -7.29 8.29
C ALA A 96 -4.73 -8.32 9.33
N LYS A 97 -3.50 -8.83 9.21
CA LYS A 97 -2.90 -9.71 10.24
C LYS A 97 -2.83 -9.01 11.59
N GLN A 98 -2.37 -7.76 11.63
CA GLN A 98 -2.29 -6.98 12.87
C GLN A 98 -3.68 -6.66 13.47
N ALA A 99 -4.69 -6.47 12.64
CA ALA A 99 -6.08 -6.32 13.07
C ALA A 99 -6.69 -7.62 13.63
N GLY A 100 -6.01 -8.75 13.47
CA GLY A 100 -6.46 -10.05 13.99
C GLY A 100 -7.35 -10.83 13.02
N ALA A 101 -7.31 -10.54 11.72
CA ALA A 101 -8.00 -11.35 10.71
C ALA A 101 -7.58 -12.82 10.80
N SER A 102 -8.55 -13.74 10.72
CA SER A 102 -8.31 -15.19 10.89
C SER A 102 -7.84 -15.87 9.60
N ARG A 103 -8.27 -15.36 8.45
CA ARG A 103 -7.95 -15.89 7.13
C ARG A 103 -7.72 -14.75 6.14
N ILE A 104 -6.58 -14.77 5.45
CA ILE A 104 -6.15 -13.70 4.56
C ILE A 104 -5.76 -14.30 3.21
N PHE A 105 -6.59 -14.09 2.19
CA PHE A 105 -6.36 -14.51 0.82
C PHE A 105 -5.53 -13.46 0.06
N ALA A 106 -4.40 -13.86 -0.48
CA ALA A 106 -3.59 -13.09 -1.41
C ALA A 106 -3.87 -13.53 -2.85
N ILE A 107 -4.36 -12.61 -3.69
CA ILE A 107 -4.70 -12.89 -5.10
C ILE A 107 -3.76 -12.10 -6.02
N ASP A 108 -2.95 -12.80 -6.83
CA ASP A 108 -2.10 -12.20 -7.86
C ASP A 108 -1.83 -13.22 -8.98
N PRO A 109 -1.80 -12.81 -10.26
CA PRO A 109 -1.39 -13.72 -11.35
C PRO A 109 0.10 -14.07 -11.33
N ASN A 110 0.93 -13.39 -10.53
CA ASN A 110 2.35 -13.69 -10.41
C ASN A 110 2.63 -14.46 -9.10
N PRO A 111 2.78 -15.81 -9.15
CA PRO A 111 2.97 -16.63 -7.97
C PRO A 111 4.29 -16.36 -7.23
N THR A 112 5.28 -15.71 -7.86
CA THR A 112 6.55 -15.36 -7.20
C THR A 112 6.35 -14.39 -6.02
N LYS A 113 5.26 -13.63 -6.01
CA LYS A 113 4.91 -12.69 -4.93
C LYS A 113 4.36 -13.36 -3.68
N PHE A 114 3.84 -14.59 -3.79
CA PHE A 114 3.16 -15.27 -2.69
C PHE A 114 4.07 -15.57 -1.51
N ARG A 115 5.36 -15.81 -1.73
CA ARG A 115 6.33 -16.02 -0.65
C ARG A 115 6.33 -14.83 0.34
N MET A 116 6.38 -13.61 -0.19
CA MET A 116 6.36 -12.40 0.65
C MET A 116 4.99 -12.20 1.29
N ALA A 117 3.90 -12.44 0.55
CA ALA A 117 2.55 -12.36 1.09
C ALA A 117 2.36 -13.25 2.33
N THR A 118 2.80 -14.51 2.26
CA THR A 118 2.71 -15.45 3.38
C THR A 118 3.57 -15.01 4.57
N GLN A 119 4.78 -14.51 4.32
CA GLN A 119 5.64 -13.96 5.40
C GLN A 119 4.96 -12.81 6.15
N LEU A 120 4.23 -11.94 5.43
CA LEU A 120 3.54 -10.78 6.01
C LEU A 120 2.16 -11.09 6.59
N GLY A 121 1.56 -12.25 6.26
CA GLY A 121 0.33 -12.69 6.91
C GLY A 121 -0.69 -13.45 6.07
N ALA A 122 -0.50 -13.56 4.76
CA ALA A 122 -1.43 -14.31 3.92
C ALA A 122 -1.48 -15.78 4.37
N THR A 123 -2.69 -16.30 4.57
CA THR A 123 -2.95 -17.70 4.92
C THR A 123 -3.18 -18.54 3.67
N ASP A 124 -3.70 -17.93 2.62
CA ASP A 124 -4.06 -18.57 1.36
C ASP A 124 -3.54 -17.69 0.22
N CYS A 125 -2.97 -18.31 -0.82
CA CYS A 125 -2.47 -17.62 -2.00
C CYS A 125 -3.12 -18.23 -3.25
N ILE A 126 -3.70 -17.40 -4.11
CA ILE A 126 -4.48 -17.86 -5.27
C ILE A 126 -4.00 -17.13 -6.52
N ASP A 127 -3.57 -17.89 -7.51
CA ASP A 127 -3.37 -17.41 -8.87
C ASP A 127 -4.72 -17.49 -9.62
N PRO A 128 -5.36 -16.35 -9.95
CA PRO A 128 -6.64 -16.35 -10.64
C PRO A 128 -6.56 -16.85 -12.08
N THR A 129 -5.36 -17.01 -12.65
CA THR A 129 -5.15 -17.51 -14.02
C THR A 129 -4.98 -19.02 -14.08
N ALA A 130 -4.84 -19.69 -12.93
CA ALA A 130 -4.68 -21.14 -12.84
C ALA A 130 -6.01 -21.92 -13.00
N SER A 131 -7.15 -21.23 -13.13
CA SER A 131 -8.48 -21.82 -13.29
C SER A 131 -9.34 -20.97 -14.22
N ASP A 132 -10.22 -21.60 -14.99
CA ASP A 132 -11.24 -20.91 -15.79
C ASP A 132 -12.40 -20.37 -14.94
N THR A 133 -12.48 -20.79 -13.67
CA THR A 133 -13.52 -20.33 -12.75
C THR A 133 -13.20 -18.90 -12.30
N PRO A 134 -14.15 -17.94 -12.41
CA PRO A 134 -13.94 -16.58 -11.93
C PRO A 134 -13.52 -16.55 -10.45
N ILE A 135 -12.50 -15.75 -10.13
CA ILE A 135 -11.90 -15.70 -8.78
C ILE A 135 -12.92 -15.41 -7.67
N GLN A 136 -13.93 -14.58 -7.94
CA GLN A 136 -14.99 -14.29 -6.99
C GLN A 136 -15.85 -15.52 -6.66
N GLN A 137 -16.03 -16.43 -7.61
CA GLN A 137 -16.76 -17.68 -7.38
C GLN A 137 -15.91 -18.63 -6.53
N ILE A 138 -14.61 -18.77 -6.84
CA ILE A 138 -13.66 -19.57 -6.05
C ILE A 138 -13.68 -19.12 -4.58
N LEU A 139 -13.62 -17.81 -4.32
CA LEU A 139 -13.66 -17.27 -2.97
C LEU A 139 -14.99 -17.52 -2.27
N VAL A 140 -16.13 -17.31 -2.96
CA VAL A 140 -17.46 -17.56 -2.40
C VAL A 140 -17.65 -19.03 -2.06
N GLU A 141 -17.25 -19.96 -2.93
CA GLU A 141 -17.35 -21.40 -2.69
C GLU A 141 -16.47 -21.83 -1.51
N THR A 142 -15.23 -21.31 -1.46
CA THR A 142 -14.26 -21.60 -0.39
C THR A 142 -14.71 -21.07 0.98
N THR A 143 -15.51 -20.00 1.01
CA THR A 143 -15.97 -19.32 2.22
C THR A 143 -17.46 -19.44 2.46
N LYS A 144 -18.17 -20.24 1.65
CA LYS A 144 -19.62 -20.42 1.59
C LYS A 144 -20.43 -19.19 1.16
N TRP A 145 -20.09 -18.00 1.65
CA TRP A 145 -20.88 -16.78 1.44
C TRP A 145 -20.09 -15.58 0.92
N GLY A 146 -18.77 -15.72 0.78
CA GLY A 146 -17.84 -14.64 0.46
C GLY A 146 -17.03 -14.19 1.67
N VAL A 147 -16.11 -13.27 1.42
CA VAL A 147 -15.10 -12.79 2.39
C VAL A 147 -15.57 -11.51 3.06
N ASP A 148 -15.33 -11.34 4.36
CA ASP A 148 -15.85 -10.18 5.12
C ASP A 148 -15.34 -8.85 4.55
N TYR A 149 -14.05 -8.79 4.23
CA TYR A 149 -13.43 -7.60 3.65
C TYR A 149 -12.63 -7.94 2.39
N THR A 150 -12.83 -7.16 1.33
CA THR A 150 -12.04 -7.28 0.10
C THR A 150 -11.39 -5.96 -0.26
N TYR A 151 -10.19 -6.03 -0.86
CA TYR A 151 -9.40 -4.85 -1.23
C TYR A 151 -8.88 -4.98 -2.65
N ASP A 152 -9.24 -4.04 -3.52
CA ASP A 152 -8.58 -3.90 -4.82
C ASP A 152 -7.34 -3.02 -4.69
N CYS A 153 -6.17 -3.59 -4.97
CA CYS A 153 -4.88 -2.92 -5.02
C CYS A 153 -4.29 -2.90 -6.44
N THR A 154 -5.10 -3.14 -7.48
CA THR A 154 -4.62 -3.27 -8.87
C THR A 154 -4.89 -2.04 -9.73
N GLY A 155 -6.02 -1.35 -9.53
CA GLY A 155 -6.48 -0.30 -10.44
C GLY A 155 -7.19 -0.83 -11.68
N ASN A 156 -7.53 -2.12 -11.73
CA ASN A 156 -8.30 -2.73 -12.82
C ASN A 156 -9.78 -2.81 -12.44
N THR A 157 -10.67 -2.21 -13.23
CA THR A 157 -12.12 -2.14 -12.93
C THR A 157 -12.81 -3.49 -12.89
N GLU A 158 -12.34 -4.48 -13.66
CA GLU A 158 -12.86 -5.85 -13.62
C GLU A 158 -12.45 -6.55 -12.30
N VAL A 159 -11.25 -6.27 -11.81
CA VAL A 159 -10.78 -6.77 -10.50
C VAL A 159 -11.52 -6.07 -9.37
N MET A 160 -11.79 -4.77 -9.48
CA MET A 160 -12.64 -4.04 -8.50
C MET A 160 -14.03 -4.67 -8.40
N ARG A 161 -14.64 -5.03 -9.55
CA ARG A 161 -15.91 -5.74 -9.59
C ARG A 161 -15.80 -7.12 -8.95
N ALA A 162 -14.80 -7.91 -9.31
CA ALA A 162 -14.58 -9.24 -8.74
C ALA A 162 -14.40 -9.17 -7.21
N ALA A 163 -13.65 -8.18 -6.71
CA ALA A 163 -13.48 -7.96 -5.28
C ALA A 163 -14.81 -7.69 -4.57
N LEU A 164 -15.69 -6.86 -5.15
CA LEU A 164 -17.04 -6.67 -4.59
C LEU A 164 -17.86 -7.96 -4.63
N GLU A 165 -17.90 -8.65 -5.76
CA GLU A 165 -18.72 -9.86 -5.91
C GLU A 165 -18.21 -11.03 -5.05
N ALA A 166 -16.94 -11.02 -4.66
CA ALA A 166 -16.31 -11.96 -3.73
C ALA A 166 -16.62 -11.66 -2.25
N SER A 167 -17.08 -10.45 -1.91
CA SER A 167 -17.33 -10.10 -0.50
C SER A 167 -18.58 -10.81 0.03
N HIS A 168 -18.66 -10.94 1.35
CA HIS A 168 -19.69 -11.70 2.03
C HIS A 168 -21.09 -11.13 1.75
N ARG A 169 -22.04 -12.00 1.40
CA ARG A 169 -23.44 -11.61 1.28
C ARG A 169 -24.00 -11.17 2.63
N GLY A 170 -24.56 -9.98 2.73
CA GLY A 170 -25.22 -9.48 3.95
C GLY A 170 -24.46 -8.34 4.63
N TRP A 171 -23.14 -8.42 4.74
CA TRP A 171 -22.32 -7.41 5.43
C TRP A 171 -20.96 -7.12 4.79
N GLY A 172 -20.57 -7.85 3.73
CA GLY A 172 -19.23 -7.78 3.19
C GLY A 172 -18.88 -6.40 2.63
N GLU A 173 -17.68 -5.91 2.93
CA GLU A 173 -17.20 -4.62 2.45
C GLU A 173 -16.08 -4.77 1.43
N SER A 174 -16.20 -4.08 0.30
CA SER A 174 -15.16 -4.00 -0.73
C SER A 174 -14.59 -2.59 -0.79
N CYS A 175 -13.28 -2.49 -0.64
CA CYS A 175 -12.53 -1.24 -0.63
C CYS A 175 -11.66 -1.12 -1.89
N VAL A 176 -11.98 -0.13 -2.73
CA VAL A 176 -11.16 0.23 -3.90
C VAL A 176 -10.00 1.12 -3.44
N ILE A 177 -8.77 0.64 -3.67
CA ILE A 177 -7.53 1.38 -3.39
C ILE A 177 -6.79 1.70 -4.70
N GLY A 178 -6.79 0.76 -5.64
CA GLY A 178 -6.18 0.93 -6.95
C GLY A 178 -6.77 2.09 -7.73
N VAL A 179 -5.93 2.81 -8.46
CA VAL A 179 -6.36 3.95 -9.29
C VAL A 179 -6.57 3.46 -10.72
N ALA A 180 -7.81 3.52 -11.19
CA ALA A 180 -8.15 3.16 -12.57
C ALA A 180 -7.63 4.21 -13.57
N ALA A 181 -7.37 3.75 -14.80
CA ALA A 181 -7.05 4.65 -15.90
C ALA A 181 -8.24 5.58 -16.22
N ALA A 182 -7.94 6.77 -16.74
CA ALA A 182 -8.96 7.76 -17.08
C ALA A 182 -10.04 7.18 -18.00
N GLY A 183 -11.30 7.55 -17.75
CA GLY A 183 -12.46 7.11 -18.55
C GLY A 183 -12.97 5.70 -18.26
N HIS A 184 -12.36 4.94 -17.36
CA HIS A 184 -12.86 3.63 -16.96
C HIS A 184 -13.91 3.73 -15.86
N GLU A 185 -14.92 2.88 -15.93
CA GLU A 185 -16.03 2.84 -14.98
C GLU A 185 -16.10 1.47 -14.30
N ILE A 186 -16.49 1.48 -13.03
CA ILE A 186 -16.82 0.26 -12.29
C ILE A 186 -18.31 -0.04 -12.46
N GLN A 187 -18.64 -1.33 -12.58
CA GLN A 187 -20.01 -1.78 -12.77
C GLN A 187 -20.28 -3.08 -12.01
N THR A 188 -21.50 -3.24 -11.51
CA THR A 188 -21.99 -4.50 -10.94
C THR A 188 -23.51 -4.54 -11.03
N ARG A 189 -24.11 -5.71 -10.74
CA ARG A 189 -25.57 -5.83 -10.60
C ARG A 189 -26.01 -5.16 -9.29
N PRO A 190 -26.98 -4.23 -9.28
CA PRO A 190 -27.43 -3.56 -8.06
C PRO A 190 -27.85 -4.51 -6.92
N PHE A 191 -28.30 -5.71 -7.28
CA PHE A 191 -28.64 -6.77 -6.33
C PHE A 191 -27.47 -7.16 -5.40
N GLN A 192 -26.22 -6.98 -5.83
CA GLN A 192 -25.05 -7.20 -4.97
C GLN A 192 -25.04 -6.28 -3.75
N LEU A 193 -25.43 -5.01 -3.95
CA LEU A 193 -25.51 -4.01 -2.88
C LEU A 193 -26.79 -4.16 -2.05
N ILE A 194 -27.93 -4.41 -2.72
CA ILE A 194 -29.22 -4.65 -2.05
C ILE A 194 -29.13 -5.82 -1.06
N THR A 195 -28.34 -6.85 -1.38
CA THR A 195 -28.10 -8.00 -0.51
C THR A 195 -27.05 -7.76 0.58
N GLY A 196 -26.71 -6.50 0.87
CA GLY A 196 -25.97 -6.09 2.06
C GLY A 196 -24.47 -5.84 1.87
N ARG A 197 -23.95 -5.90 0.64
CA ARG A 197 -22.55 -5.52 0.39
C ARG A 197 -22.37 -4.01 0.39
N THR A 198 -21.24 -3.54 0.87
CA THR A 198 -20.83 -2.13 0.78
C THR A 198 -19.65 -1.99 -0.17
N TRP A 199 -19.75 -1.06 -1.13
CA TRP A 199 -18.63 -0.71 -2.01
C TRP A 199 -18.14 0.70 -1.67
N LYS A 200 -16.88 0.83 -1.25
CA LYS A 200 -16.29 2.10 -0.83
C LYS A 200 -14.87 2.24 -1.39
N GLY A 201 -14.33 3.45 -1.33
CA GLY A 201 -12.95 3.74 -1.70
C GLY A 201 -12.15 4.26 -0.52
N THR A 202 -10.83 4.28 -0.66
CA THR A 202 -9.95 4.97 0.30
C THR A 202 -8.96 5.90 -0.42
N ALA A 203 -8.69 7.04 0.20
CA ALA A 203 -7.66 7.98 -0.24
C ALA A 203 -6.62 8.11 0.87
N PHE A 204 -5.36 7.77 0.58
CA PHE A 204 -4.26 7.74 1.55
C PHE A 204 -4.60 6.95 2.83
N GLY A 205 -5.43 5.89 2.70
CA GLY A 205 -5.85 5.07 3.83
C GLY A 205 -6.73 5.82 4.85
N GLY A 206 -7.34 6.94 4.47
CA GLY A 206 -8.13 7.77 5.37
C GLY A 206 -7.31 8.54 6.41
N TYR A 207 -5.98 8.56 6.30
CA TYR A 207 -5.12 9.32 7.20
C TYR A 207 -5.16 10.83 6.90
N LYS A 208 -5.25 11.64 7.94
CA LYS A 208 -5.00 13.07 7.90
C LYS A 208 -3.48 13.30 7.91
N SER A 209 -2.91 13.55 6.73
CA SER A 209 -1.47 13.54 6.47
C SER A 209 -0.62 14.26 7.54
N ARG A 210 -0.81 15.57 7.74
CA ARG A 210 -0.02 16.37 8.68
C ARG A 210 -0.07 15.87 10.12
N THR A 211 -1.21 15.36 10.55
CA THR A 211 -1.42 14.96 11.95
C THR A 211 -1.02 13.51 12.20
N GLN A 212 -1.24 12.61 11.23
CA GLN A 212 -1.14 11.17 11.43
C GLN A 212 0.11 10.55 10.81
N VAL A 213 0.72 11.12 9.77
CA VAL A 213 2.03 10.62 9.27
C VAL A 213 3.12 10.63 10.35
N PRO A 214 3.25 11.68 11.19
CA PRO A 214 4.23 11.65 12.28
C PRO A 214 3.97 10.52 13.28
N GLN A 215 2.70 10.16 13.49
CA GLN A 215 2.31 9.05 14.36
C GLN A 215 2.70 7.70 13.75
N LEU A 216 2.52 7.52 12.44
CA LEU A 216 2.96 6.32 11.72
C LEU A 216 4.48 6.14 11.80
N VAL A 217 5.24 7.22 11.59
CA VAL A 217 6.70 7.22 11.77
C VAL A 217 7.07 6.78 13.19
N LYS A 218 6.45 7.40 14.21
CA LYS A 218 6.67 7.04 15.60
C LYS A 218 6.35 5.57 15.89
N GLN A 219 5.21 5.07 15.42
CA GLN A 219 4.80 3.68 15.59
C GLN A 219 5.76 2.70 14.91
N SER A 220 6.31 3.07 13.75
CA SER A 220 7.36 2.31 13.08
C SER A 220 8.64 2.26 13.90
N MET A 221 9.08 3.41 14.42
CA MET A 221 10.25 3.52 15.28
C MET A 221 10.11 2.72 16.58
N GLU A 222 8.89 2.60 17.11
CA GLU A 222 8.54 1.77 18.26
C GLU A 222 8.37 0.28 17.92
N GLY A 223 8.53 -0.12 16.65
CA GLY A 223 8.37 -1.50 16.20
C GLY A 223 6.92 -1.98 16.09
N LYS A 224 5.93 -1.10 16.31
CA LYS A 224 4.49 -1.44 16.22
C LYS A 224 4.02 -1.56 14.76
N LEU A 225 4.64 -0.82 13.85
CA LEU A 225 4.42 -0.92 12.40
C LEU A 225 5.73 -1.32 11.71
N PRO A 226 6.08 -2.62 11.70
CA PRO A 226 7.34 -3.05 11.11
C PRO A 226 7.26 -2.95 9.59
N ILE A 227 7.72 -1.84 9.02
CA ILE A 227 7.93 -1.66 7.57
C ILE A 227 9.41 -1.91 7.19
N GLY A 228 10.21 -2.16 8.23
CA GLY A 228 11.63 -2.43 8.25
C GLY A 228 12.07 -2.92 9.63
N MET A 229 13.14 -3.71 9.69
CA MET A 229 13.66 -4.21 10.97
C MET A 229 14.49 -3.13 11.68
N LEU A 230 13.85 -2.32 12.52
CA LEU A 230 14.57 -1.49 13.48
C LEU A 230 15.00 -2.37 14.67
N PHE A 231 16.28 -2.70 14.74
CA PHE A 231 16.86 -3.26 15.96
C PHE A 231 16.99 -2.14 16.99
N SER A 232 16.16 -2.18 18.04
CA SER A 232 16.43 -1.46 19.28
C SER A 232 17.57 -2.19 20.02
N THR A 233 18.80 -1.68 19.90
CA THR A 233 19.91 -2.13 20.76
C THR A 233 19.74 -1.52 22.14
N ASN A 234 18.98 -2.19 23.01
CA ASN A 234 19.08 -1.99 24.45
C ASN A 234 18.85 -3.31 25.18
N THR A 235 19.82 -4.22 25.09
CA THR A 235 20.05 -5.20 26.16
C THR A 235 21.53 -5.50 26.26
N THR A 236 22.13 -4.97 27.31
CA THR A 236 23.43 -5.40 27.83
C THR A 236 23.30 -6.82 28.40
N TYR A 237 24.36 -7.62 28.20
CA TYR A 237 24.70 -8.91 28.82
C TYR A 237 24.17 -10.22 28.17
N TRP A 238 25.07 -10.82 27.37
CA TRP A 238 25.44 -12.24 27.20
C TRP A 238 24.38 -13.36 27.19
N ALA A 239 24.25 -14.03 26.04
CA ALA A 239 24.52 -15.48 25.92
C ALA A 239 24.64 -15.88 24.44
N LEU A 240 25.62 -16.75 24.17
CA LEU A 240 26.12 -17.15 22.86
C LEU A 240 25.11 -17.95 22.01
N TYR A 241 25.40 -17.97 20.69
CA TYR A 241 24.90 -18.88 19.65
C TYR A 241 23.48 -18.64 19.16
N ILE A 242 23.36 -17.72 18.20
CA ILE A 242 22.92 -17.99 16.82
C ILE A 242 23.41 -16.79 15.98
N TYR A 243 24.49 -17.00 15.23
CA TYR A 243 24.85 -16.14 14.10
C TYR A 243 23.85 -16.44 12.97
N ILE A 244 22.67 -15.81 13.01
CA ILE A 244 21.90 -15.58 11.79
C ILE A 244 22.21 -14.16 11.38
N TYR A 245 22.81 -14.01 10.20
CA TYR A 245 22.82 -12.78 9.42
C TYR A 245 21.36 -12.33 9.18
N LEU A 246 20.73 -11.70 10.17
CA LEU A 246 19.49 -10.97 9.98
C LEU A 246 19.86 -9.57 9.51
N PHE A 247 20.08 -9.48 8.20
CA PHE A 247 20.10 -8.19 7.52
C PHE A 247 18.82 -7.42 7.87
N LEU A 248 18.98 -6.12 8.00
CA LEU A 248 17.94 -5.10 8.09
C LEU A 248 17.11 -5.17 6.80
N VAL A 249 16.23 -6.16 6.66
CA VAL A 249 15.41 -6.30 5.46
C VAL A 249 14.16 -5.45 5.67
N ASP A 250 14.24 -4.21 5.19
CA ASP A 250 13.08 -3.41 4.86
C ASP A 250 12.28 -4.18 3.80
N HIS A 251 11.32 -5.01 4.20
CA HIS A 251 10.65 -5.94 3.28
C HIS A 251 9.84 -5.25 2.18
N PHE A 252 9.61 -3.93 2.30
CA PHE A 252 9.05 -3.12 1.24
C PHE A 252 10.08 -2.48 0.30
N ILE A 253 11.33 -2.29 0.73
CA ILE A 253 12.41 -1.69 -0.06
C ILE A 253 13.26 -2.80 -0.65
N THR A 254 13.06 -3.08 -1.94
CA THR A 254 13.83 -4.13 -2.62
C THR A 254 15.03 -3.59 -3.38
N HIS A 255 15.06 -2.28 -3.64
CA HIS A 255 16.17 -1.64 -4.35
C HIS A 255 16.53 -0.30 -3.69
N LYS A 256 17.82 -0.03 -3.57
CA LYS A 256 18.35 1.27 -3.18
C LYS A 256 19.27 1.78 -4.30
N PHE A 257 19.10 3.04 -4.65
CA PHE A 257 19.89 3.75 -5.65
C PHE A 257 20.43 5.04 -5.04
N GLN A 258 21.52 5.55 -5.59
CA GLN A 258 22.15 6.78 -5.11
C GLN A 258 22.34 7.76 -6.26
N GLY A 259 22.01 9.03 -6.01
CA GLY A 259 22.10 10.12 -6.97
C GLY A 259 20.85 10.27 -7.85
N VAL A 260 20.55 11.52 -8.21
CA VAL A 260 19.41 11.90 -9.07
C VAL A 260 19.48 11.24 -10.45
N ASP A 261 20.68 11.00 -10.95
CA ASP A 261 20.90 10.35 -12.24
C ASP A 261 20.39 8.89 -12.26
N ALA A 262 20.33 8.24 -11.09
CA ALA A 262 19.87 6.85 -10.96
C ALA A 262 18.34 6.71 -10.98
N ILE A 263 17.57 7.80 -11.04
CA ILE A 263 16.10 7.76 -11.11
C ILE A 263 15.62 6.92 -12.31
N ASN A 264 16.29 7.04 -13.46
CA ASN A 264 15.92 6.24 -14.63
C ASN A 264 16.10 4.74 -14.39
N ASP A 265 17.14 4.33 -13.66
CA ASP A 265 17.36 2.93 -13.33
C ASP A 265 16.39 2.45 -12.25
N ALA A 266 16.02 3.31 -11.29
CA ALA A 266 14.93 3.02 -10.35
C ALA A 266 13.58 2.80 -11.06
N ILE A 267 13.27 3.59 -12.09
CA ILE A 267 12.06 3.41 -12.92
C ILE A 267 12.12 2.11 -13.71
N LYS A 268 13.28 1.76 -14.28
CA LYS A 268 13.47 0.46 -14.97
C LYS A 268 13.26 -0.71 -14.01
N ALA A 269 13.81 -0.61 -12.80
CA ALA A 269 13.61 -1.63 -11.76
C ALA A 269 12.13 -1.77 -11.41
N LEU A 270 11.38 -0.68 -11.27
CA LEU A 270 9.94 -0.71 -11.01
C LEU A 270 9.16 -1.48 -12.09
N LYS A 271 9.56 -1.33 -13.36
CA LYS A 271 8.92 -2.01 -14.50
C LYS A 271 9.29 -3.49 -14.65
N SER A 272 10.32 -3.97 -13.94
CA SER A 272 10.79 -5.35 -14.05
C SER A 272 9.85 -6.39 -13.42
N GLY A 273 8.90 -5.98 -12.58
CA GLY A 273 8.03 -6.88 -11.81
C GLY A 273 8.66 -7.45 -10.53
N ASN A 274 9.97 -7.29 -10.34
CA ASN A 274 10.71 -7.76 -9.15
C ASN A 274 10.96 -6.65 -8.11
N CYS A 275 10.44 -5.44 -8.35
CA CYS A 275 10.60 -4.29 -7.47
C CYS A 275 9.31 -3.98 -6.72
N LEU A 276 9.37 -3.89 -5.38
CA LEU A 276 8.26 -3.39 -4.56
C LEU A 276 8.38 -1.88 -4.37
N ARG A 277 9.52 -1.43 -3.86
CA ARG A 277 9.93 -0.03 -3.80
C ARG A 277 11.42 0.09 -4.10
N ALA A 278 11.73 1.10 -4.89
CA ALA A 278 13.07 1.60 -5.10
C ALA A 278 13.20 2.93 -4.33
N VAL A 279 14.18 3.02 -3.44
CA VAL A 279 14.51 4.27 -2.75
C VAL A 279 15.74 4.87 -3.40
N VAL A 280 15.67 6.16 -3.74
CA VAL A 280 16.79 6.92 -4.29
C VAL A 280 17.24 7.93 -3.25
N THR A 281 18.50 7.87 -2.84
CA THR A 281 19.10 8.82 -1.89
C THR A 281 19.91 9.87 -2.63
N TYR A 282 19.77 11.13 -2.22
CA TYR A 282 20.52 12.28 -2.71
C TYR A 282 21.40 12.82 -1.60
#